data_AF-A0A182EWP9-F1
#
_entry.id   AF-A0A182EWP9-F1
#
_cell.length_a   1.000
_cell.length_b   1.000
_cell.length_c   1.000
_cell.angle_alpha   90.00
_cell.angle_beta   90.00
_cell.angle_gamma   90.00
#
_symmetry.space_group_name_H-M   'P 1'
#
loop_
_entity.id
_entity.type
_entity.pdbx_description
1 polymer ?
#
loop_
_entity_poly.entity_id
_entity_poly.type
_entity_poly.pdbx_seq_one_letter_code
_entity_poly.pdbx_strand_id
1 'polypeptide(L)' 'VHRPEDTFMYLWQAHNIVNDRLRGDDTEDPEFPKRQFPAEFLCSVCQYDGYFNNDQVKEFLLVYYSAIKPILNSK' A
#
# COMPACT_ATOMS: atom_id res chain seq x y z
N VAL A 1 -15.84 2.89 -7.67
CA VAL A 1 -16.13 2.87 -6.22
C VAL A 1 -17.64 2.74 -6.06
N HIS A 2 -18.12 1.59 -5.61
CA HIS A 2 -19.56 1.34 -5.48
C HIS A 2 -20.03 1.40 -4.02
N ARG A 3 -19.13 1.12 -3.07
CA ARG A 3 -19.38 1.25 -1.63
C ARG A 3 -18.24 2.01 -0.94
N PRO A 4 -18.50 2.68 0.20
CA PRO A 4 -17.47 3.42 0.94
C PRO A 4 -16.22 2.58 1.23
N GLU A 5 -16.40 1.30 1.58
CA GLU A 5 -15.33 0.34 1.84
C GLU A 5 -14.49 -0.03 0.60
N ASP A 6 -14.90 0.37 -0.61
CA ASP A 6 -14.10 0.15 -1.82
C ASP A 6 -13.20 1.37 -2.13
N THR A 7 -13.39 2.49 -1.42
CA THR A 7 -12.68 3.76 -1.68
C THR A 7 -11.19 3.63 -1.40
N PHE A 8 -10.82 2.99 -0.28
CA PHE A 8 -9.42 2.80 0.07
C PHE A 8 -8.72 1.83 -0.87
N MET A 9 -9.44 0.84 -1.43
CA MET A 9 -8.90 -0.05 -2.47
C MET A 9 -8.63 0.71 -3.77
N TYR A 10 -9.52 1.63 -4.17
CA TYR A 10 -9.26 2.50 -5.32
C TYR A 10 -8.02 3.37 -5.11
N LEU A 11 -7.87 4.00 -3.94
CA LEU A 11 -6.69 4.80 -3.62
C LEU A 11 -5.41 3.95 -3.62
N TRP A 12 -5.47 2.75 -3.07
CA TRP A 12 -4.36 1.80 -3.09
C TRP A 12 -3.93 1.45 -4.53
N GLN A 13 -4.88 1.13 -5.42
CA GLN A 13 -4.59 0.87 -6.84
C GLN A 13 -3.96 2.09 -7.52
N ALA A 14 -4.55 3.27 -7.32
CA ALA A 14 -4.03 4.52 -7.88
C ALA A 14 -2.61 4.83 -7.41
N HIS A 15 -2.31 4.64 -6.12
CA HIS A 15 -0.96 4.78 -5.59
C HIS A 15 0.02 3.80 -6.21
N ASN A 16 -0.39 2.55 -6.43
CA ASN A 16 0.47 1.55 -7.06
C ASN A 16 0.76 1.81 -8.54
N ILE A 17 -0.19 2.40 -9.28
CA ILE A 17 0.05 2.90 -10.64
C ILE A 17 1.10 4.03 -10.62
N VAL A 18 0.99 4.95 -9.66
CA VAL A 18 1.98 6.04 -9.51
C VAL A 18 3.34 5.50 -9.09
N ASN A 19 3.40 4.53 -8.18
CA ASN A 19 4.65 3.90 -7.77
C ASN A 19 5.36 3.21 -8.94
N ASP A 20 4.62 2.53 -9.82
CA ASP A 20 5.21 1.91 -11.01
C ASP A 20 5.76 2.96 -11.98
N ARG A 21 4.99 4.04 -12.20
CA ARG A 21 5.40 5.16 -13.06
C ARG A 21 6.66 5.87 -12.55
N LEU A 22 6.79 6.04 -11.23
CA LEU A 22 7.88 6.79 -10.59
C LEU A 22 9.10 5.93 -10.26
N ARG A 23 9.04 4.61 -10.46
CA ARG A 23 10.16 3.72 -10.16
C ARG A 23 11.35 4.05 -11.07
N GLY A 24 12.49 4.40 -10.46
CA GLY A 24 13.71 4.79 -11.17
C GLY A 24 13.69 6.21 -11.74
N ASP A 25 12.73 7.05 -11.36
CA ASP A 25 12.70 8.47 -11.72
C ASP A 25 13.78 9.27 -10.96
N ASP A 26 14.31 10.35 -11.54
CA ASP A 26 15.35 11.18 -10.90
C ASP A 26 14.89 11.84 -9.59
N THR A 27 13.57 11.92 -9.37
CA THR A 27 12.96 12.42 -8.12
C THR A 27 12.76 11.33 -7.06
N GLU A 28 13.07 10.08 -7.37
CA GLU A 28 12.98 8.96 -6.43
C GLU A 28 14.06 9.07 -5.36
N ASP A 29 13.66 8.91 -4.09
CA ASP A 29 14.60 8.82 -2.97
C ASP A 29 15.34 7.47 -3.06
N PRO A 30 16.68 7.46 -3.20
CA PRO A 30 17.45 6.21 -3.32
C PRO A 30 17.32 5.26 -2.11
N GLU A 31 17.04 5.79 -0.92
CA GLU A 31 16.84 4.99 0.29
C GLU A 31 15.43 4.37 0.35
N PHE A 32 14.47 4.93 -0.40
CA PHE A 32 13.07 4.51 -0.43
C PHE A 32 12.56 4.30 -1.87
N PRO A 33 13.12 3.33 -2.61
CA PRO A 33 12.70 3.04 -3.97
C PRO A 33 11.22 2.64 -4.01
N LYS A 34 10.50 3.15 -4.99
CA LYS A 34 9.09 2.85 -5.25
C LYS A 34 8.96 1.38 -5.63
N ARG A 35 8.07 0.70 -4.92
CA ARG A 35 7.69 -0.69 -5.15
C ARG A 35 6.18 -0.79 -5.13
N GLN A 36 5.65 -1.85 -5.71
CA GLN A 36 4.26 -2.21 -5.51
C GLN A 36 4.04 -2.48 -4.01
N PHE A 37 3.01 -1.84 -3.46
CA PHE A 37 2.64 -1.91 -2.05
C PHE A 37 1.41 -2.83 -1.86
N PRO A 38 1.33 -3.64 -0.81
CA PRO A 38 2.43 -3.96 0.10
C PRO A 38 3.54 -4.75 -0.61
N ALA A 39 4.77 -4.54 -0.17
CA ALA A 39 5.88 -5.42 -0.53
C ALA A 39 5.71 -6.79 0.15
N GLU A 40 6.30 -7.83 -0.44
CA GLU A 40 6.17 -9.21 0.05
C GLU A 40 6.57 -9.37 1.53
N PHE A 41 7.61 -8.65 1.99
CA PHE A 41 8.03 -8.68 3.39
C PHE A 41 7.03 -8.03 4.37
N LEU A 42 6.08 -7.21 3.89
CA LEU A 42 5.00 -6.65 4.69
C LEU A 42 3.75 -7.54 4.68
N CYS A 43 3.50 -8.23 3.57
CA CYS A 43 2.37 -9.12 3.41
C CYS A 43 2.69 -10.23 2.41
N SER A 44 3.16 -11.37 2.91
CA SER A 44 3.54 -12.53 2.08
C SER A 44 2.34 -13.20 1.39
N VAL A 45 1.13 -12.99 1.90
CA VAL A 45 -0.12 -13.56 1.35
C VAL A 45 -0.83 -12.61 0.36
N CYS A 46 -0.36 -11.37 0.25
CA CYS A 46 -1.01 -10.37 -0.61
C CYS A 46 -0.63 -10.54 -2.09
N GLN A 47 0.46 -11.23 -2.41
CA GLN A 47 0.92 -11.45 -3.77
C GLN A 47 1.16 -12.93 -4.05
N TYR A 48 0.80 -13.38 -5.25
CA TYR A 48 1.12 -14.70 -5.77
C TYR A 48 1.49 -14.57 -7.25
N ASP A 49 2.68 -15.07 -7.63
CA ASP A 49 3.22 -14.98 -9.00
C ASP A 49 3.17 -13.56 -9.59
N GLY A 50 3.41 -12.54 -8.77
CA GLY A 50 3.41 -11.13 -9.18
C GLY A 50 2.03 -10.48 -9.29
N TYR A 51 0.96 -11.19 -8.95
CA TYR A 51 -0.41 -10.67 -8.93
C TYR A 51 -0.91 -10.46 -7.51
N PHE A 52 -1.62 -9.36 -7.27
CA PHE A 52 -2.22 -9.08 -5.98
C PHE A 52 -3.52 -9.87 -5.76
N ASN A 53 -3.65 -10.47 -4.57
CA ASN A 53 -4.93 -10.94 -4.06
C ASN A 53 -5.65 -9.77 -3.36
N ASN A 54 -6.69 -9.24 -4.00
CA ASN A 54 -7.41 -8.06 -3.50
C ASN A 54 -8.05 -8.27 -2.13
N ASP A 55 -8.48 -9.48 -1.78
CA ASP A 55 -9.10 -9.75 -0.47
C ASP A 55 -8.04 -9.70 0.63
N GLN A 56 -6.88 -10.31 0.40
CA GLN A 56 -5.75 -10.28 1.33
C GLN A 56 -5.18 -8.86 1.47
N VAL A 57 -5.08 -8.12 0.37
CA VAL A 57 -4.70 -6.70 0.39
C VAL A 57 -5.70 -5.88 1.20
N LYS A 58 -7.00 -6.11 0.99
CA LYS A 58 -8.04 -5.37 1.71
C LYS A 58 -7.92 -5.55 3.22
N GLU A 59 -7.75 -6.79 3.67
CA GLU A 59 -7.52 -7.11 5.08
C GLU A 59 -6.23 -6.47 5.61
N PHE A 60 -5.13 -6.58 4.85
CA PHE A 60 -3.86 -5.95 5.20
C PHE A 60 -3.99 -4.44 5.38
N LEU A 61 -4.62 -3.73 4.43
CA LEU A 61 -4.75 -2.27 4.47
C LEU A 61 -5.55 -1.81 5.69
N LEU A 62 -6.63 -2.54 6.04
CA LEU A 62 -7.42 -2.24 7.23
C LEU A 62 -6.58 -2.34 8.50
N VAL A 63 -5.79 -3.41 8.65
CA VAL A 63 -4.93 -3.60 9.82
C VAL A 63 -3.79 -2.58 9.85
N TYR A 64 -3.09 -2.41 8.71
CA TYR A 64 -1.92 -1.55 8.59
C TYR A 64 -2.23 -0.10 8.92
N TYR A 65 -3.30 0.46 8.33
CA TYR A 65 -3.68 1.85 8.58
C TYR A 65 -4.40 2.07 9.91
N SER A 66 -4.99 1.02 10.50
CA SER A 66 -5.57 1.10 11.86
C SER A 66 -4.51 1.09 12.96
N ALA A 67 -3.30 0.58 12.68
CA ALA A 67 -2.18 0.58 13.62
C ALA A 67 -1.49 1.95 13.76
N ILE A 68 -1.81 2.92 12.89
CA ILE A 68 -1.27 4.28 12.97
C ILE A 68 -1.86 4.98 14.19
N LYS A 69 -1.05 5.05 15.25
CA LYS A 69 -1.38 5.87 16.41
C LYS A 69 -0.93 7.30 16.14
N PRO A 70 -1.83 8.30 16.21
CA PRO A 70 -1.36 9.67 16.28
C PRO A 70 -0.42 9.79 17.48
N ILE A 71 0.63 10.59 17.35
CA ILE A 71 1.50 10.93 18.49
C ILE A 71 0.61 11.67 19.49
N LEU A 72 0.01 10.93 20.42
CA LEU A 72 -0.61 11.50 21.59
C LEU A 72 0.55 11.96 22.44
N ASN A 73 0.82 13.28 22.41
CA ASN A 73 1.84 13.92 23.21
C ASN A 73 1.91 13.26 24.59
N SER A 74 3.04 12.63 24.91
CA SER A 74 3.40 12.33 26.29
C SER A 74 3.38 13.66 27.04
N LYS A 75 2.30 13.88 27.78
CA LYS A 75 2.34 14.76 28.95
C LYS A 75 2.84 13.96 30.12
#